data_AF-A0A7Y3XJ08-F1
#
_entry.id   AF-A0A7Y3XJ08-F1
#
_cell.length_a   1.000
_cell.length_b   1.000
_cell.length_c   1.000
_cell.angle_alpha   90.00
_cell.angle_beta   90.00
_cell.angle_gamma   90.00
#
_symmetry.space_group_name_H-M   'P 1'
#
loop_
_entity.id
_entity.type
_entity.pdbx_description
1 polymer ?
#
loop_
_entity_poly.entity_id
_entity_poly.type
_entity_poly.pdbx_seq_one_letter_code
_entity_poly.pdbx_strand_id
1 'polypeptide(L)'
;MTENLKHRRPDLLKPTLIFSAVGLFIPGFTAIGILSFQMLLSYFGLECHNAWSVLWSITIIGGLILPILFYRHLKTFTENKRENLKTRLTFFNLIEYIFIQASLALFFTSGQTLCYVSDGQNGLELAFTAWIALPILIGLSALFNWTLKSQNEKK
;
A
#
# COMPACT_ATOMS: atom_id res chain seq x y z
N MET A 1 38.92 20.21 10.65
CA MET A 1 37.88 19.45 11.37
C MET A 1 36.98 18.79 10.34
N THR A 2 37.49 17.70 9.74
CA THR A 2 36.83 16.93 8.69
C THR A 2 35.90 15.92 9.36
N GLU A 3 34.73 16.39 9.76
CA GLU A 3 33.68 15.49 10.21
C GLU A 3 33.18 14.70 9.00
N ASN A 4 33.42 13.39 9.05
CA ASN A 4 32.89 12.38 8.16
C ASN A 4 31.39 12.61 7.89
N LEU A 5 31.06 13.28 6.78
CA LEU A 5 29.78 13.12 6.11
C LEU A 5 29.74 11.72 5.52
N LYS A 6 29.64 10.72 6.41
CA LYS A 6 29.28 9.35 6.09
C LYS A 6 28.01 9.45 5.27
N HIS A 7 28.14 9.22 3.97
CA HIS A 7 27.08 9.21 2.98
C HIS A 7 26.03 8.19 3.46
N ARG A 8 25.11 8.67 4.29
CA ARG A 8 24.23 7.80 5.08
C ARG A 8 23.26 7.26 4.06
N ARG A 9 23.37 6.01 3.63
CA ARG A 9 22.50 5.36 2.61
C ARG A 9 21.01 5.64 2.88
N PRO A 10 20.17 5.82 1.85
CA PRO A 10 18.72 5.92 2.04
C PRO A 10 18.17 4.59 2.52
N ASP A 11 17.86 4.52 3.81
CA ASP A 11 17.14 3.39 4.40
C ASP A 11 15.64 3.55 4.15
N LEU A 12 15.10 2.68 3.30
CA LEU A 12 13.67 2.65 2.99
C LEU A 12 12.86 1.92 4.06
N LEU A 13 13.48 1.02 4.83
CA LEU A 13 12.77 0.19 5.80
C LEU A 13 12.25 1.02 6.98
N LYS A 14 13.07 1.92 7.52
CA LYS A 14 12.68 2.75 8.66
C LYS A 14 11.43 3.60 8.41
N PRO A 15 11.32 4.35 7.29
CA PRO A 15 10.08 5.05 6.94
C PRO A 15 8.86 4.12 6.82
N THR A 16 9.03 2.93 6.23
CA THR A 16 7.95 1.96 6.09
C THR A 16 7.50 1.42 7.44
N LEU A 17 8.41 1.15 8.37
CA LEU A 17 8.06 0.74 9.74
C LEU A 17 7.27 1.84 10.48
N ILE A 18 7.65 3.11 10.30
CA ILE A 18 6.89 4.24 10.85
C ILE A 18 5.49 4.29 10.23
N PHE A 19 5.40 4.14 8.91
CA PHE A 19 4.12 4.05 8.22
C PHE A 19 3.29 2.88 8.75
N SER A 20 3.88 1.69 8.95
CA SER A 20 3.17 0.52 9.47
C SER A 20 2.67 0.72 10.90
N ALA A 21 3.43 1.40 11.76
CA ALA A 21 3.00 1.73 13.11
C ALA A 21 1.75 2.63 13.11
N VAL A 22 1.73 3.66 12.25
CA VAL A 22 0.54 4.50 12.03
C VAL A 22 -0.58 3.70 11.36
N GLY A 23 -0.19 2.82 10.44
CA GLY A 23 -1.02 1.90 9.65
C GLY A 23 -1.88 0.94 10.46
N LEU A 24 -1.53 0.70 11.73
CA LEU A 24 -2.34 -0.10 12.66
C LEU A 24 -3.64 0.61 13.08
N PHE A 25 -3.64 1.94 13.08
CA PHE A 25 -4.75 2.77 13.60
C PHE A 25 -5.63 3.38 12.51
N ILE A 26 -5.17 3.41 11.27
CA ILE A 26 -5.91 3.93 10.11
C ILE A 26 -6.83 2.96 9.33
N PRO A 27 -6.93 1.64 9.61
CA PRO A 27 -7.72 0.73 8.77
C PRO A 27 -9.18 1.15 8.56
N GLY A 28 -9.78 1.79 9.57
CA GLY A 28 -11.15 2.30 9.48
C GLY A 28 -11.30 3.42 8.45
N PHE A 29 -10.33 4.34 8.35
CA PHE A 29 -10.38 5.43 7.37
C PHE A 29 -10.23 4.92 5.93
N THR A 30 -9.34 3.96 5.72
CA THR A 30 -9.16 3.36 4.39
C THR A 30 -10.34 2.47 4.02
N ALA A 31 -10.96 1.77 4.98
CA ALA A 31 -12.21 1.04 4.76
C ALA A 31 -13.34 1.96 4.31
N ILE A 32 -13.53 3.12 4.95
CA ILE A 32 -14.49 4.13 4.51
C ILE A 32 -14.20 4.58 3.08
N GLY A 33 -12.94 4.82 2.73
CA GLY A 33 -12.53 5.20 1.37
C GLY A 33 -12.88 4.13 0.32
N ILE A 34 -12.60 2.87 0.62
CA ILE A 34 -12.90 1.72 -0.26
C ILE A 34 -14.42 1.59 -0.46
N LEU A 35 -15.19 1.60 0.63
CA LEU A 35 -16.66 1.50 0.57
C LEU A 35 -17.27 2.69 -0.17
N SER A 36 -16.76 3.90 0.05
CA SER A 36 -17.22 5.10 -0.66
C SER A 36 -16.97 5.00 -2.16
N PHE A 37 -15.81 4.45 -2.57
CA PHE A 37 -15.51 4.23 -3.98
C PHE A 37 -16.45 3.18 -4.61
N GLN A 38 -16.76 2.10 -3.89
CA GLN A 38 -17.75 1.14 -4.34
C GLN A 38 -19.15 1.76 -4.47
N MET A 39 -19.59 2.54 -3.49
CA MET A 39 -20.87 3.25 -3.56
C MET A 39 -20.92 4.22 -4.74
N LEU A 40 -19.82 4.90 -5.05
CA LEU A 40 -19.72 5.78 -6.22
C LEU A 40 -19.91 5.00 -7.53
N LEU A 41 -19.28 3.82 -7.66
CA LEU A 41 -19.49 2.95 -8.82
C LEU A 41 -20.95 2.50 -8.94
N SER A 42 -21.59 2.20 -7.81
CA SER A 42 -23.01 1.85 -7.79
C SER A 42 -23.94 3.02 -8.11
N TYR A 43 -23.56 4.25 -7.74
CA TYR A 43 -24.25 5.46 -8.18
C TYR A 43 -24.20 5.64 -9.71
N PHE A 44 -23.12 5.21 -10.37
CA PHE A 44 -23.02 5.17 -11.84
C PHE A 44 -23.80 4.02 -12.50
N GLY A 45 -24.60 3.26 -11.73
CA GLY A 45 -25.49 2.21 -12.25
C GLY A 45 -24.91 0.81 -12.21
N LEU A 46 -23.75 0.59 -11.57
CA LEU A 46 -23.21 -0.76 -11.39
C LEU A 46 -23.85 -1.46 -10.18
N GLU A 47 -24.34 -2.68 -10.39
CA GLU A 47 -24.73 -3.53 -9.28
C GLU A 47 -23.55 -3.70 -8.31
N CYS A 48 -23.84 -3.76 -7.00
CA CYS A 48 -22.79 -3.78 -5.99
C CYS A 48 -21.76 -4.90 -6.21
N HIS A 49 -22.20 -6.09 -6.61
CA HIS A 49 -21.31 -7.20 -6.94
C HIS A 49 -20.35 -6.85 -8.09
N ASN A 50 -20.86 -6.23 -9.16
CA ASN A 50 -20.05 -5.81 -10.30
C ASN A 50 -19.10 -4.66 -9.91
N ALA A 51 -19.55 -3.71 -9.08
CA ALA A 51 -18.71 -2.64 -8.55
C ALA A 51 -17.54 -3.19 -7.73
N TRP A 52 -17.76 -4.20 -6.89
CA TRP A 52 -16.71 -4.91 -6.15
C TRP A 52 -15.75 -5.67 -7.06
N SER A 53 -16.26 -6.33 -8.11
CA SER A 53 -15.43 -7.02 -9.10
C SER A 53 -14.50 -6.05 -9.85
N VAL A 54 -15.02 -4.88 -10.23
CA VAL A 54 -14.23 -3.79 -10.84
C VAL A 54 -13.18 -3.27 -9.87
N LEU A 55 -13.57 -2.98 -8.63
CA LEU A 55 -12.68 -2.50 -7.58
C LEU A 55 -11.53 -3.49 -7.36
N TRP A 56 -11.85 -4.76 -7.17
CA TRP A 56 -10.87 -5.82 -6.99
C TRP A 56 -9.92 -5.96 -8.19
N SER A 57 -10.45 -5.90 -9.40
CA SER A 57 -9.64 -5.98 -10.63
C SER A 57 -8.63 -4.83 -10.69
N ILE A 58 -9.07 -3.61 -10.39
CA ILE A 58 -8.20 -2.42 -10.38
C ILE A 58 -7.14 -2.56 -9.29
N THR A 59 -7.51 -3.00 -8.08
CA THR A 59 -6.58 -3.05 -6.95
C THR A 59 -5.58 -4.20 -7.04
N ILE A 60 -5.95 -5.36 -7.60
CA ILE A 60 -5.01 -6.45 -7.89
C ILE A 60 -4.01 -6.00 -8.95
N ILE A 61 -4.50 -5.49 -10.08
CA ILE A 61 -3.62 -5.05 -11.18
C ILE A 61 -2.70 -3.94 -10.68
N GLY A 62 -3.26 -2.97 -9.94
CA GLY A 62 -2.52 -1.88 -9.31
C GLY A 62 -1.46 -2.38 -8.34
N GLY A 63 -1.81 -3.28 -7.40
CA GLY A 63 -0.90 -3.81 -6.39
C GLY A 63 0.21 -4.69 -6.96
N LEU A 64 0.02 -5.29 -8.15
CA LEU A 64 1.10 -6.01 -8.82
C LEU A 64 2.01 -5.06 -9.62
N ILE A 65 1.44 -4.06 -10.29
CA ILE A 65 2.19 -3.14 -11.16
C ILE A 65 2.97 -2.11 -10.33
N LEU A 66 2.39 -1.57 -9.27
CA LEU A 66 2.95 -0.45 -8.52
C LEU A 66 4.31 -0.77 -7.87
N PRO A 67 4.53 -1.94 -7.22
CA PRO A 67 5.84 -2.32 -6.72
C PRO A 67 6.89 -2.43 -7.82
N ILE A 68 6.52 -2.91 -9.01
CA ILE A 68 7.41 -3.03 -10.17
C ILE A 68 7.81 -1.64 -10.67
N LEU A 69 6.86 -0.71 -10.79
CA LEU A 69 7.12 0.67 -11.19
C LEU A 69 8.02 1.39 -10.18
N PHE A 70 7.75 1.21 -8.88
CA PHE A 70 8.57 1.80 -7.83
C PHE A 70 10.00 1.24 -7.84
N TYR A 71 10.15 -0.06 -8.02
CA TYR A 71 11.46 -0.72 -8.18
C TYR A 71 12.24 -0.17 -9.38
N ARG A 72 11.60 -0.03 -10.54
CA ARG A 72 12.24 0.58 -11.73
C ARG A 72 12.67 2.01 -11.46
N HIS A 73 11.83 2.79 -10.78
CA HIS A 73 12.15 4.17 -10.40
C HIS A 73 13.37 4.25 -9.47
N LEU A 74 13.48 3.32 -8.51
CA LEU A 74 14.64 3.23 -7.61
C LEU A 74 15.95 2.99 -8.37
N LYS A 75 15.93 2.15 -9.41
CA LYS A 75 17.13 1.84 -10.22
C LYS A 75 17.67 3.08 -10.96
N THR A 76 16.79 4.01 -11.33
CA THR A 76 17.16 5.25 -12.06
C THR A 76 17.49 6.40 -11.09
N PHE A 77 17.39 6.18 -9.78
CA PHE A 77 17.51 7.26 -8.80
C PHE A 77 18.96 7.72 -8.60
N THR A 78 19.19 9.04 -8.51
CA THR A 78 20.49 9.67 -8.23
C THR A 78 20.47 10.36 -6.86
N GLU A 79 21.57 10.31 -6.11
CA GLU A 79 21.74 10.75 -4.71
C GLU A 79 21.11 12.12 -4.36
N ASN A 80 21.09 13.08 -5.28
CA ASN A 80 20.58 14.45 -5.04
C ASN A 80 19.06 14.59 -4.77
N LYS A 81 18.26 13.52 -4.86
CA LYS A 81 16.78 13.60 -4.75
C LYS A 81 16.19 13.04 -3.45
N ARG A 82 17.00 12.78 -2.43
CA ARG A 82 16.63 12.05 -1.20
C ARG A 82 15.30 12.42 -0.54
N GLU A 83 14.94 13.70 -0.41
CA GLU A 83 13.66 14.09 0.20
C GLU A 83 12.46 13.61 -0.62
N ASN A 84 12.55 13.73 -1.94
CA ASN A 84 11.53 13.25 -2.88
C ASN A 84 11.32 11.73 -2.74
N LEU A 85 12.37 10.97 -2.39
CA LEU A 85 12.28 9.53 -2.21
C LEU A 85 11.42 9.13 -1.00
N LYS A 86 11.54 9.84 0.13
CA LYS A 86 10.73 9.55 1.33
C LYS A 86 9.26 9.83 1.09
N THR A 87 8.96 10.95 0.45
CA THR A 87 7.58 11.32 0.08
C THR A 87 7.00 10.27 -0.87
N ARG A 88 7.74 9.90 -1.93
CA ARG A 88 7.32 8.87 -2.87
C ARG A 88 7.11 7.50 -2.21
N LEU A 89 7.99 7.11 -1.29
CA LEU A 89 7.83 5.86 -0.53
C LEU A 89 6.58 5.90 0.35
N THR A 90 6.28 7.05 0.96
CA THR A 90 5.08 7.21 1.78
C THR A 90 3.81 7.09 0.94
N PHE A 91 3.79 7.74 -0.24
CA PHE A 91 2.70 7.58 -1.21
C PHE A 91 2.58 6.14 -1.71
N PHE A 92 3.70 5.50 -2.03
CA PHE A 92 3.73 4.08 -2.41
C PHE A 92 3.09 3.22 -1.31
N ASN A 93 3.56 3.35 -0.06
CA ASN A 93 3.06 2.57 1.06
C ASN A 93 1.56 2.79 1.27
N LEU A 94 1.06 4.03 1.14
CA LEU A 94 -0.36 4.34 1.28
C LEU A 94 -1.22 3.71 0.18
N ILE A 95 -0.84 3.88 -1.08
CA ILE A 95 -1.62 3.35 -2.21
C ILE A 95 -1.58 1.82 -2.20
N GLU A 96 -0.41 1.25 -2.00
CA GLU A 96 -0.20 -0.20 -1.96
C GLU A 96 -0.94 -0.84 -0.76
N TYR A 97 -0.95 -0.16 0.40
CA TYR A 97 -1.77 -0.54 1.55
C TYR A 97 -3.26 -0.67 1.20
N ILE A 98 -3.81 0.37 0.55
CA ILE A 98 -5.22 0.39 0.13
C ILE A 98 -5.49 -0.71 -0.89
N PHE A 99 -4.59 -0.90 -1.86
CA PHE A 99 -4.73 -1.94 -2.88
C PHE A 99 -4.73 -3.34 -2.29
N ILE A 100 -3.82 -3.64 -1.37
CA ILE A 100 -3.80 -4.93 -0.70
C ILE A 100 -5.06 -5.11 0.16
N GLN A 101 -5.42 -4.11 0.98
CA GLN A 101 -6.60 -4.16 1.83
C GLN A 101 -7.88 -4.45 1.03
N ALA A 102 -8.07 -3.71 -0.07
CA ALA A 102 -9.20 -3.87 -0.97
C ALA A 102 -9.20 -5.21 -1.71
N SER A 103 -8.04 -5.66 -2.20
CA SER A 103 -7.91 -6.92 -2.93
C SER A 103 -8.18 -8.13 -2.03
N LEU A 104 -7.81 -8.03 -0.76
CA LEU A 104 -8.06 -9.07 0.23
C LEU A 104 -9.50 -9.06 0.75
N ALA A 105 -10.23 -7.94 0.67
CA ALA A 105 -11.58 -7.82 1.22
C ALA A 105 -12.55 -8.89 0.69
N LEU A 106 -12.49 -9.22 -0.61
CA LEU A 106 -13.34 -10.27 -1.20
C LEU A 106 -13.07 -11.70 -0.69
N PHE A 107 -11.90 -11.95 -0.10
CA PHE A 107 -11.55 -13.26 0.44
C PHE A 107 -11.96 -13.42 1.90
N PHE A 108 -12.04 -12.32 2.64
CA PHE A 108 -12.32 -12.33 4.08
C PHE A 108 -13.72 -11.85 4.45
N THR A 109 -14.45 -11.22 3.53
CA THR A 109 -15.78 -10.66 3.76
C THR A 109 -16.79 -11.16 2.73
N SER A 110 -18.00 -11.47 3.19
CA SER A 110 -19.08 -11.90 2.30
C SER A 110 -19.59 -10.75 1.41
N GLY A 111 -20.07 -11.07 0.21
CA GLY A 111 -20.65 -10.06 -0.69
C GLY A 111 -21.85 -9.32 -0.07
N GLN A 112 -22.65 -9.98 0.78
CA GLN A 112 -23.76 -9.32 1.48
C GLN A 112 -23.25 -8.31 2.51
N THR A 113 -22.25 -8.69 3.30
CA THR A 113 -21.59 -7.84 4.28
C THR A 113 -20.96 -6.61 3.59
N LEU A 114 -20.26 -6.82 2.47
CA LEU A 114 -19.66 -5.73 1.68
C LEU A 114 -20.69 -4.78 1.03
N CYS A 115 -21.86 -5.29 0.65
CA CYS A 115 -22.87 -4.52 -0.10
C CYS A 115 -23.93 -3.83 0.76
N TYR A 116 -24.32 -4.43 1.88
CA TYR A 116 -25.50 -4.01 2.64
C TYR A 116 -25.21 -3.64 4.09
N VAL A 117 -23.96 -3.77 4.55
CA VAL A 117 -23.53 -3.38 5.90
C VAL A 117 -24.42 -3.97 7.00
N SER A 118 -25.01 -5.15 6.73
CA SER A 118 -26.13 -5.66 7.51
C SER A 118 -25.71 -6.48 8.73
N ASP A 119 -24.44 -6.90 8.81
CA ASP A 119 -23.95 -7.76 9.88
C ASP A 119 -22.92 -6.97 10.72
N GLY A 120 -23.21 -6.71 11.99
CA GLY A 120 -22.42 -5.82 12.88
C GLY A 120 -20.90 -6.12 13.04
N GLN A 121 -20.32 -7.08 12.31
CA GLN A 121 -18.88 -7.35 12.18
C GLN A 121 -18.18 -6.61 11.01
N ASN A 122 -18.94 -5.87 10.22
CA ASN A 122 -18.57 -5.20 8.97
C ASN A 122 -17.22 -4.43 8.92
N GLY A 123 -16.81 -3.80 10.02
CA GLY A 123 -15.58 -2.99 10.06
C GLY A 123 -14.32 -3.80 10.39
N LEU A 124 -14.48 -4.94 11.07
CA LEU A 124 -13.35 -5.68 11.63
C LEU A 124 -12.62 -6.51 10.57
N GLU A 125 -13.36 -7.11 9.64
CA GLU A 125 -12.77 -7.91 8.56
C GLU A 125 -11.95 -7.04 7.60
N LEU A 126 -12.47 -5.87 7.23
CA LEU A 126 -11.71 -4.88 6.45
C LEU A 126 -10.52 -4.31 7.22
N ALA A 127 -10.61 -4.20 8.55
CA ALA A 127 -9.47 -3.81 9.37
C ALA A 127 -8.39 -4.89 9.38
N PHE A 128 -8.81 -6.16 9.44
CA PHE A 128 -7.92 -7.31 9.41
C PHE A 128 -7.15 -7.42 8.09
N THR A 129 -7.81 -7.21 6.94
CA THR A 129 -7.12 -7.19 5.65
C THR A 129 -6.08 -6.06 5.56
N ALA A 130 -6.36 -4.92 6.19
CA ALA A 130 -5.43 -3.81 6.28
C ALA A 130 -4.21 -4.16 7.16
N TRP A 131 -4.42 -4.85 8.28
CA TRP A 131 -3.30 -5.31 9.11
C TRP A 131 -2.42 -6.34 8.40
N ILE A 132 -3.00 -7.19 7.53
CA ILE A 132 -2.23 -8.11 6.66
C ILE A 132 -1.41 -7.33 5.61
N ALA A 133 -1.88 -6.17 5.16
CA ALA A 133 -1.13 -5.36 4.21
C ALA A 133 0.20 -4.85 4.81
N LEU A 134 0.26 -4.60 6.13
CA LEU A 134 1.46 -4.07 6.80
C LEU A 134 2.71 -4.95 6.67
N PRO A 135 2.70 -6.26 7.01
CA PRO A 135 3.87 -7.11 6.83
C PRO A 135 4.27 -7.25 5.36
N ILE A 136 3.32 -7.19 4.42
CA ILE A 136 3.61 -7.23 2.98
C ILE A 136 4.39 -5.97 2.57
N LEU A 137 3.97 -4.78 3.02
CA LEU A 137 4.69 -3.52 2.77
C LEU A 137 6.09 -3.53 3.36
N ILE A 138 6.25 -4.05 4.58
CA ILE A 138 7.56 -4.22 5.21
C ILE A 138 8.46 -5.12 4.35
N GLY A 139 7.94 -6.24 3.85
CA GLY A 139 8.64 -7.16 2.96
C GLY A 139 9.06 -6.50 1.64
N LEU A 140 8.17 -5.76 0.98
CA LEU A 140 8.47 -4.99 -0.23
C LEU A 140 9.55 -3.94 0.02
N SER A 141 9.44 -3.20 1.12
CA SER A 141 10.43 -2.20 1.50
C SER A 141 11.80 -2.81 1.82
N ALA A 142 11.85 -4.00 2.42
CA ALA A 142 13.09 -4.72 2.64
C ALA A 142 13.74 -5.15 1.30
N LEU A 143 12.94 -5.65 0.35
CA LEU A 143 13.39 -6.01 -1.00
C LEU A 143 13.98 -4.81 -1.75
N PHE A 144 13.30 -3.65 -1.67
CA PHE A 144 13.78 -2.40 -2.26
C PHE A 144 15.11 -1.95 -1.64
N ASN A 145 15.23 -2.03 -0.31
CA ASN A 145 16.45 -1.65 0.41
C ASN A 145 17.63 -2.57 0.03
N TRP A 146 17.38 -3.89 -0.08
CA TRP A 146 18.38 -4.87 -0.52
C TRP A 146 18.86 -4.58 -1.94
N THR A 147 17.96 -4.21 -2.84
CA THR A 147 18.31 -3.88 -4.22
C THR A 147 19.17 -2.62 -4.29
N LEU A 148 18.78 -1.55 -3.58
CA LEU A 148 19.58 -0.33 -3.49
C LEU A 148 21.00 -0.62 -2.97
N LYS A 149 21.11 -1.49 -1.96
CA LYS A 149 22.41 -1.92 -1.44
C LYS A 149 23.24 -2.64 -2.51
N SER A 150 22.65 -3.60 -3.23
CA SER A 150 23.34 -4.37 -4.27
C SER A 150 23.81 -3.51 -5.46
N GLN A 151 23.06 -2.47 -5.86
CA GLN A 151 23.47 -1.57 -6.95
C GLN A 151 24.71 -0.73 -6.58
N ASN A 152 24.80 -0.28 -5.33
CA ASN A 152 25.93 0.53 -4.87
C ASN A 152 27.20 -0.29 -4.63
N GLU A 153 27.10 -1.59 -4.35
CA GLU A 153 28.27 -2.48 -4.26
C GLU A 153 28.89 -2.81 -5.64
N LYS A 154 28.14 -2.60 -6.72
CA LYS A 154 28.58 -2.84 -8.10
C LYS A 154 29.15 -1.60 -8.81
N LYS A 155 29.14 -0.44 -8.14
CA LYS A 155 29.53 0.86 -8.70
C LYS A 155 30.78 1.37 -8.01
#